data_AF-A0A954UIQ8-F1
#
_entry.id   AF-A0A954UIQ8-F1
#
_cell.length_a   1.000
_cell.length_b   1.000
_cell.length_c   1.000
_cell.angle_alpha   90.00
_cell.angle_beta   90.00
_cell.angle_gamma   90.00
#
_symmetry.space_group_name_H-M   'P 1'
#
loop_
_entity.id
_entity.type
_entity.pdbx_description
1 polymer ?
#
loop_
_entity_poly.entity_id
_entity_poly.type
_entity_poly.pdbx_seq_one_letter_code
_entity_poly.pdbx_strand_id
1 'polypeptide(L)' 'MSQVDDSSPEAEGKFHNYRGNEIPWYVRAIWIGFWVLAVAYTIQWLFPALQVELFKKP' A
#
# COMPACT_ATOMS: atom_id res chain seq x y z
N MET A 1 22.21 -31.88 -37.02
CA MET A 1 22.68 -30.74 -36.21
C MET A 1 22.05 -30.84 -34.84
N SER A 2 22.85 -30.94 -33.77
CA SER A 2 22.34 -30.74 -32.41
C SER A 2 22.20 -29.23 -32.21
N GLN A 3 21.03 -28.80 -31.76
CA GLN A 3 20.77 -27.43 -31.37
C GLN A 3 21.47 -27.21 -30.03
N VAL A 4 22.46 -26.33 -29.99
CA VAL A 4 23.11 -25.92 -28.75
C VAL A 4 22.13 -24.98 -28.07
N ASP A 5 21.52 -25.42 -26.96
CA ASP A 5 20.74 -24.52 -26.11
C ASP A 5 21.72 -23.52 -25.50
N ASP A 6 21.61 -22.27 -25.95
CA ASP A 6 22.42 -21.13 -25.53
C ASP A 6 21.88 -20.57 -24.19
N SER A 7 21.63 -21.46 -23.22
CA SER A 7 21.17 -21.13 -21.88
C SER A 7 22.35 -20.70 -21.00
N SER A 8 23.05 -19.65 -21.41
CA SER A 8 24.09 -19.08 -20.57
C SER A 8 23.45 -18.51 -19.28
N PRO A 9 24.08 -18.61 -18.11
CA PRO A 9 23.56 -18.01 -16.87
C PRO A 9 23.30 -16.50 -17.00
N GLU A 10 24.04 -15.82 -17.88
CA GLU A 10 23.82 -14.41 -18.20
C GLU A 10 22.50 -14.16 -18.96
N ALA A 11 21.99 -15.15 -19.70
CA ALA A 11 20.72 -15.08 -20.41
C ALA A 11 19.51 -15.26 -19.47
N GLU A 12 19.62 -16.12 -18.44
CA GLU A 12 18.56 -16.33 -17.45
C GLU A 12 18.31 -15.09 -16.59
N GLY A 13 19.36 -14.33 -16.23
CA GLY A 13 19.24 -13.11 -15.44
C GLY A 13 18.65 -11.90 -16.19
N LYS A 14 18.51 -11.98 -17.52
CA LYS A 14 18.12 -10.84 -18.38
C LYS A 14 16.62 -10.61 -18.46
N PHE A 15 15.81 -11.64 -18.18
CA PHE A 15 14.34 -11.59 -18.28
C PHE A 15 13.63 -11.47 -16.93
N HIS A 16 14.37 -11.31 -15.84
CA HIS A 16 13.80 -10.99 -14.54
C HIS A 16 13.42 -9.51 -14.50
N ASN A 17 12.39 -9.12 -15.25
CA ASN A 17 11.68 -7.86 -15.01
C ASN A 17 11.01 -7.99 -13.64
N TYR A 18 11.73 -7.61 -12.59
CA TYR A 18 11.23 -7.53 -11.22
C TYR A 18 10.06 -6.53 -11.18
N ARG A 19 8.84 -7.00 -11.43
CA ARG A 19 7.60 -6.24 -11.23
C ARG A 19 7.26 -6.05 -9.74
N GLY A 20 8.08 -6.59 -8.83
CA GLY A 20 7.84 -6.57 -7.39
C GLY A 20 7.80 -5.17 -6.75
N ASN A 21 8.34 -4.14 -7.40
CA ASN A 21 8.25 -2.75 -6.90
C ASN A 21 7.01 -1.99 -7.41
N GLU A 22 6.21 -2.60 -8.31
CA GLU A 22 4.99 -1.99 -8.82
C GLU A 22 3.87 -2.14 -7.78
N ILE A 23 3.65 -1.12 -6.95
CA ILE A 23 2.51 -1.11 -6.01
C ILE A 23 1.21 -1.15 -6.82
N PRO A 24 0.39 -2.21 -6.70
CA PRO A 24 -0.86 -2.31 -7.46
C PRO A 24 -1.80 -1.15 -7.16
N TRP A 25 -2.51 -0.66 -8.18
CA TRP A 25 -3.34 0.54 -8.06
C TRP A 25 -4.41 0.43 -6.96
N TYR A 26 -4.97 -0.77 -6.75
CA TYR A 26 -6.00 -1.00 -5.74
C TYR A 26 -5.45 -0.86 -4.31
N VAL A 27 -4.19 -1.22 -4.06
CA VAL A 27 -3.52 -0.99 -2.77
C VAL A 27 -3.43 0.51 -2.50
N ARG A 28 -3.08 1.30 -3.52
CA ARG A 28 -3.04 2.77 -3.42
C ARG A 28 -4.42 3.35 -3.14
N ALA A 29 -5.46 2.84 -3.81
CA ALA A 29 -6.84 3.28 -3.60
C ALA A 29 -7.32 2.97 -2.17
N ILE A 30 -7.07 1.76 -1.68
CA ILE A 30 -7.39 1.37 -0.29
C ILE A 30 -6.64 2.25 0.70
N TRP A 31 -5.36 2.54 0.45
CA TRP A 31 -4.55 3.40 1.30
C TRP A 31 -5.10 4.83 1.39
N ILE A 32 -5.46 5.43 0.24
CA ILE A 32 -6.08 6.75 0.21
C ILE A 32 -7.44 6.72 0.94
N GLY A 33 -8.26 5.70 0.67
CA GLY A 33 -9.55 5.52 1.33
C GLY A 33 -9.43 5.39 2.85
N PHE A 34 -8.45 4.63 3.33
CA PHE A 34 -8.13 4.52 4.75
C PHE A 34 -7.87 5.89 5.38
N TRP A 35 -7.02 6.72 4.78
CA TRP A 35 -6.71 8.03 5.33
C TRP A 35 -7.88 9.00 5.31
N VAL A 36 -8.69 8.99 4.25
CA VAL A 36 -9.92 9.79 4.18
C VAL A 36 -10.87 9.41 5.31
N LEU A 37 -11.10 8.11 5.52
CA LEU A 37 -11.97 7.62 6.58
C LEU A 37 -11.40 7.89 7.97
N ALA A 38 -10.09 7.74 8.17
CA ALA A 38 -9.43 8.03 9.44
C ALA A 38 -9.56 9.51 9.82
N VAL A 39 -9.35 10.43 8.88
CA VAL A 39 -9.52 11.87 9.09
C VAL A 39 -10.98 12.22 9.37
N ALA A 40 -11.91 11.72 8.54
CA ALA A 40 -13.34 11.94 8.74
C ALA A 40 -13.78 11.45 10.12
N TYR A 41 -13.34 10.24 10.51
CA TYR A 41 -13.68 9.66 11.80
C TYR A 41 -13.15 10.49 12.97
N THR A 42 -11.90 10.94 12.86
CA THR A 42 -11.23 11.75 13.87
C THR A 42 -11.98 13.05 14.14
N ILE A 43 -12.37 13.75 13.08
CA ILE A 43 -13.08 15.04 13.20
C ILE A 43 -14.51 14.83 13.69
N GLN A 44 -15.22 13.84 13.14
CA GLN A 44 -16.66 13.70 13.38
C GLN A 44 -17.00 13.05 14.72
N TRP A 45 -16.18 12.11 15.21
CA TRP A 45 -16.48 11.36 16.44
C TRP A 45 -15.39 11.48 17.49
N LEU A 46 -14.11 11.31 17.14
CA LEU A 46 -13.04 11.26 18.14
C LEU A 46 -12.89 12.59 18.88
N PHE A 47 -12.74 13.70 18.15
CA PHE A 47 -12.54 15.01 18.77
C PHE A 47 -13.73 15.46 19.63
N PRO A 48 -15.00 15.34 19.20
CA PRO A 48 -16.13 15.63 20.06
C PRO A 48 -16.16 14.76 21.33
N ALA A 49 -15.86 13.46 21.22
CA ALA A 49 -15.82 12.58 22.38
C ALA A 49 -14.72 12.99 23.37
N LEU A 50 -13.52 13.30 22.87
CA LEU A 50 -12.42 13.81 23.69
C LEU A 50 -12.77 15.14 24.36
N GLN A 51 -13.45 16.06 23.66
CA GLN A 51 -13.89 17.32 24.26
C GLN A 51 -14.86 17.10 25.42
N VAL A 52 -15.79 16.16 25.29
CA VAL A 52 -16.72 15.81 26.37
C VAL A 52 -15.96 15.25 27.57
N GLU A 53 -15.04 14.32 27.33
CA GLU A 53 -14.29 13.67 28.42
C GLU A 53 -13.34 14.62 29.14
N LEU A 54 -12.65 15.49 28.40
CA LEU A 54 -11.62 16.38 28.95
C LEU A 54 -12.20 17.65 29.60
N PHE A 55 -13.30 18.19 29.08
CA PHE A 55 -13.80 19.50 29.50
C PHE A 55 -15.21 19.49 30.10
N LYS A 56 -15.99 18.42 29.92
CA LYS A 56 -17.37 18.33 30.44
C LYS A 56 -17.55 17.30 31.54
N LYS A 57 -16.47 16.68 32.02
CA LYS A 57 -16.53 15.84 33.22
C LYS A 57 -16.75 16.75 34.44
N PRO A 58 -17.77 16.48 35.28
CA PRO A 58 -18.09 17.31 36.45
C PRO A 58 -16.96 17.30 37.48
#